data_AF-A0A5M4AMU7-F1
#
_entry.id   AF-A0A5M4AMU7-F1
#
_cell.length_a   1.000
_cell.length_b   1.000
_cell.length_c   1.000
_cell.angle_alpha   90.00
_cell.angle_beta   90.00
_cell.angle_gamma   90.00
#
_symmetry.space_group_name_H-M   'P 1'
#
loop_
_entity.id
_entity.type
_entity.pdbx_description
1 polymer ?
#
loop_
_entity_poly.entity_id
_entity_poly.type
_entity_poly.pdbx_seq_one_letter_code
_entity_poly.pdbx_strand_id
1 'polypeptide(L)'
;MIMKPITLIFSILFLIGCEKEESTTIDPNVLIQGKWEIEAIGNGDDLEPYPAWGYTEYYQDSLIRFFIYETDTFIANYVTYEIDETFLIEKTYYPSIDEIWVEKYRYQFLDNNQKLRLDQTYAIFNTSIYKRIN
;
A
#
# COMPACT_ATOMS: atom_id res chain seq x y z
N MET A 1 -11.88 18.88 -69.19
CA MET A 1 -10.99 18.22 -68.21
C MET A 1 -11.26 18.88 -66.87
N ILE A 2 -12.03 18.24 -66.00
CA ILE A 2 -12.60 18.86 -64.79
C ILE A 2 -11.57 18.78 -63.66
N MET A 3 -11.20 19.96 -63.16
CA MET A 3 -10.30 20.19 -62.03
C MET A 3 -11.02 19.79 -60.74
N LYS A 4 -10.48 18.81 -59.98
CA LYS A 4 -10.99 18.43 -58.66
C LYS A 4 -10.29 19.26 -57.58
N PRO A 5 -11.01 19.96 -56.69
CA PRO A 5 -10.41 20.49 -55.48
C PRO A 5 -10.24 19.34 -54.47
N ILE A 6 -9.00 19.06 -54.07
CA ILE A 6 -8.71 18.18 -52.93
C ILE A 6 -8.81 19.05 -51.68
N THR A 7 -9.92 18.91 -50.97
CA THR A 7 -10.21 19.58 -49.71
C THR A 7 -9.19 19.16 -48.66
N LEU A 8 -8.41 20.13 -48.17
CA LEU A 8 -7.50 19.99 -47.04
C LEU A 8 -8.32 19.89 -45.74
N ILE A 9 -8.49 18.70 -45.18
CA ILE A 9 -9.05 18.49 -43.83
C ILE A 9 -8.08 17.61 -43.07
N PHE A 10 -7.13 18.21 -42.36
CA PHE A 10 -6.30 17.54 -41.37
C PHE A 10 -5.90 18.56 -40.28
N SER A 11 -6.87 19.00 -39.47
CA SER A 11 -6.61 19.95 -38.38
C SER A 11 -7.57 19.82 -37.20
N ILE A 12 -7.88 18.61 -36.72
CA ILE A 12 -8.63 18.44 -35.45
C ILE A 12 -8.18 17.16 -34.69
N LEU A 13 -6.89 16.99 -34.39
CA LEU A 13 -6.43 15.87 -33.54
C LEU A 13 -5.45 16.26 -32.41
N PHE A 14 -5.25 17.55 -32.13
CA PHE A 14 -4.35 18.01 -31.05
C PHE A 14 -5.08 18.50 -29.78
N LEU A 15 -6.38 18.22 -29.62
CA LEU A 15 -7.14 18.59 -28.42
C LEU A 15 -7.48 17.38 -27.53
N ILE A 16 -6.72 16.29 -27.61
CA ILE A 16 -6.69 15.34 -26.49
C ILE A 16 -5.83 16.03 -25.43
N GLY A 17 -6.49 16.87 -24.63
CA GLY A 17 -5.91 17.47 -23.45
C GLY A 17 -5.25 16.35 -22.66
N CYS A 18 -3.96 16.52 -22.42
CA CYS A 18 -3.32 15.90 -21.29
C CYS A 18 -4.04 16.50 -20.08
N GLU A 19 -5.13 15.88 -19.65
CA GLU A 19 -5.57 16.00 -18.27
C GLU A 19 -4.37 15.50 -17.48
N LYS A 20 -3.54 16.45 -17.06
CA LYS A 20 -2.60 16.25 -15.99
C LYS A 20 -3.50 15.81 -14.84
N GLU A 21 -3.55 14.50 -14.62
CA GLU A 21 -4.20 13.92 -13.46
C GLU A 21 -3.76 14.78 -12.28
N GLU A 22 -4.70 15.53 -11.73
CA GLU A 22 -4.52 16.12 -10.41
C GLU A 22 -4.35 14.90 -9.51
N SER A 23 -3.10 14.50 -9.27
CA SER A 23 -2.79 13.65 -8.14
C SER A 23 -3.16 14.51 -6.93
N THR A 24 -4.40 14.40 -6.51
CA THR A 24 -4.77 14.69 -5.14
C THR A 24 -3.81 13.83 -4.34
N THR A 25 -2.82 14.47 -3.74
CA THR A 25 -1.85 13.82 -2.85
C THR A 25 -2.66 13.38 -1.63
N ILE A 26 -3.32 12.23 -1.75
CA ILE A 26 -4.09 11.66 -0.65
C ILE A 26 -3.07 11.34 0.43
N ASP A 27 -3.33 11.84 1.64
CA ASP A 27 -2.51 11.60 2.82
C ASP A 27 -2.26 10.09 2.97
N PRO A 28 -0.99 9.64 3.04
CA PRO A 28 -0.66 8.23 3.27
C PRO A 28 -1.35 7.64 4.52
N ASN A 29 -1.61 8.44 5.55
CA ASN A 29 -2.35 8.03 6.75
C ASN A 29 -3.80 7.65 6.44
N VAL A 30 -4.38 8.25 5.39
CA VAL A 30 -5.72 7.93 4.90
C VAL A 30 -5.66 6.73 3.96
N LEU A 31 -4.64 6.67 3.09
CA LEU A 31 -4.49 5.58 2.12
C LEU A 31 -4.27 4.23 2.79
N ILE A 32 -3.51 4.16 3.88
CA ILE A 32 -3.21 2.88 4.54
C ILE A 32 -4.42 2.28 5.25
N GLN A 33 -5.46 3.06 5.57
CA GLN A 33 -6.62 2.58 6.32
C GLN A 33 -7.34 1.43 5.61
N GLY A 34 -7.87 0.50 6.40
CA GLY A 34 -8.55 -0.70 5.92
C GLY A 34 -7.72 -1.97 6.07
N LYS A 35 -8.18 -3.04 5.40
CA LYS A 35 -7.65 -4.40 5.55
C LYS A 35 -6.64 -4.75 4.46
N TRP A 36 -5.57 -5.41 4.87
CA TRP A 36 -4.44 -5.80 4.04
C TRP A 36 -4.05 -7.24 4.30
N GLU A 37 -4.04 -8.05 3.26
CA GLU A 37 -3.61 -9.43 3.30
C GLU A 37 -2.26 -9.56 2.60
N ILE A 38 -1.32 -10.27 3.23
CA ILE A 38 -0.02 -10.55 2.61
C ILE A 38 -0.22 -11.50 1.41
N GLU A 39 0.35 -11.16 0.24
CA GLU A 39 0.28 -12.00 -0.95
C GLU A 39 1.64 -12.57 -1.37
N ALA A 40 2.75 -11.91 -1.00
CA ALA A 40 4.09 -12.37 -1.31
C ALA A 40 5.13 -11.89 -0.27
N ILE A 41 6.20 -12.66 -0.10
CA ILE A 41 7.36 -12.31 0.73
C ILE A 41 8.67 -12.69 0.04
N GLY A 42 9.75 -12.02 0.39
CA GLY A 42 11.05 -12.33 -0.16
C GLY A 42 12.11 -11.29 0.17
N ASN A 43 13.09 -11.14 -0.71
CA ASN A 43 14.17 -10.17 -0.54
C ASN A 43 14.32 -9.26 -1.76
N GLY A 44 13.91 -8.00 -1.63
CA GLY A 44 13.88 -7.06 -2.74
C GLY A 44 12.83 -7.48 -3.78
N ASP A 45 13.27 -7.78 -5.00
CA ASP A 45 12.38 -8.18 -6.10
C ASP A 45 12.27 -9.71 -6.24
N ASP A 46 13.03 -10.48 -5.46
CA ASP A 46 12.95 -11.94 -5.39
C ASP A 46 11.85 -12.34 -4.40
N LEU A 47 10.60 -12.36 -4.88
CA LEU A 47 9.38 -12.56 -4.10
C LEU A 47 8.70 -13.88 -4.46
N GLU A 48 8.26 -14.62 -3.44
CA GLU A 48 7.48 -15.84 -3.58
C GLU A 48 6.05 -15.64 -3.04
N PRO A 49 5.02 -16.27 -3.62
CA PRO A 49 3.67 -16.24 -3.09
C PRO A 49 3.61 -16.74 -1.65
N TYR A 50 2.86 -16.04 -0.80
CA TYR A 50 2.70 -16.41 0.60
C TYR A 50 1.24 -16.78 0.89
N PRO A 51 0.94 -17.98 1.42
CA PRO A 51 -0.41 -18.34 1.82
C PRO A 51 -0.78 -17.59 3.11
N ALA A 52 -1.54 -16.50 2.97
CA ALA A 52 -2.00 -15.74 4.12
C ALA A 52 -2.86 -16.58 5.06
N TRP A 53 -2.61 -16.44 6.36
CA TRP A 53 -3.40 -17.04 7.45
C TRP A 53 -4.26 -16.01 8.18
N GLY A 54 -4.23 -14.76 7.71
CA GLY A 54 -4.92 -13.63 8.30
C GLY A 54 -4.69 -12.33 7.54
N TYR A 55 -5.16 -11.23 8.11
CA TYR A 55 -5.00 -9.88 7.55
C TYR A 55 -4.70 -8.85 8.63
N THR A 56 -3.99 -7.79 8.26
CA THR A 56 -3.76 -6.61 9.08
C THR A 56 -4.78 -5.54 8.74
N GLU A 57 -5.44 -4.96 9.74
CA GLU A 57 -6.35 -3.83 9.58
C GLU A 57 -5.80 -2.59 10.27
N TYR A 58 -5.66 -1.51 9.50
CA TYR A 58 -5.23 -0.19 9.97
C TYR A 58 -6.47 0.69 10.19
N TYR A 59 -6.65 1.13 11.43
CA TYR A 59 -7.80 1.93 11.86
C TYR A 59 -7.48 3.43 11.86
N GLN A 60 -8.52 4.25 11.69
CA GLN A 60 -8.39 5.71 11.67
C GLN A 60 -7.80 6.31 12.97
N ASP A 61 -7.96 5.63 14.10
CA ASP A 61 -7.40 6.01 15.41
C ASP A 61 -5.94 5.56 15.59
N SER A 62 -5.25 5.20 14.50
CA SER A 62 -3.86 4.75 14.47
C SER A 62 -3.62 3.40 15.15
N LEU A 63 -4.66 2.62 15.42
CA LEU A 63 -4.52 1.24 15.92
C LEU A 63 -4.32 0.26 14.76
N ILE A 64 -3.56 -0.80 15.04
CA ILE A 64 -3.39 -1.95 14.15
C ILE A 64 -4.01 -3.18 14.80
N ARG A 65 -4.72 -4.00 14.02
CA ARG A 65 -5.11 -5.35 14.44
C ARG A 65 -4.78 -6.36 13.37
N PHE A 66 -4.13 -7.45 13.76
CA PHE A 66 -3.98 -8.62 12.89
C PHE A 66 -5.07 -9.63 13.22
N PHE A 67 -5.88 -10.04 12.24
CA PHE A 67 -6.97 -11.01 12.39
C PHE A 67 -6.57 -12.36 11.78
N ILE A 68 -6.83 -13.45 12.52
CA ILE A 68 -6.61 -14.83 12.06
C ILE A 68 -7.86 -15.35 11.37
N TYR A 69 -7.76 -15.88 10.15
CA TYR A 69 -8.92 -16.39 9.42
C TYR A 69 -9.57 -17.62 10.07
N GLU A 70 -8.77 -18.50 10.66
CA GLU A 70 -9.26 -19.76 11.24
C GLU A 70 -10.17 -19.52 12.46
N THR A 71 -9.81 -18.57 13.31
CA THR A 71 -10.46 -18.35 14.60
C THR A 71 -11.31 -17.09 14.65
N ASP A 72 -11.20 -16.20 13.66
CA ASP A 72 -11.80 -14.88 13.64
C ASP A 72 -11.43 -14.04 14.90
N THR A 73 -10.25 -14.30 15.45
CA THR A 73 -9.70 -13.57 16.59
C THR A 73 -8.57 -12.67 16.14
N PHE A 74 -8.44 -11.50 16.75
CA PHE A 74 -7.29 -10.64 16.50
C PHE A 74 -6.14 -10.86 17.50
N ILE A 75 -4.91 -10.76 17.00
CA ILE A 75 -3.66 -10.73 17.75
C ILE A 75 -3.06 -9.34 17.56
N ALA A 76 -3.46 -8.39 18.42
CA ALA A 76 -2.75 -7.11 18.54
C ALA A 76 -3.21 -6.44 19.84
N ASN A 77 -2.43 -6.60 20.90
CA ASN A 77 -2.59 -5.77 22.09
C ASN A 77 -1.55 -4.65 21.99
N TYR A 78 -2.02 -3.40 21.97
CA TYR A 78 -1.19 -2.19 22.04
C TYR A 78 -0.24 -1.96 20.86
N VAL A 79 -0.70 -2.23 19.63
CA VAL A 79 0.03 -1.86 18.41
C VAL A 79 -0.60 -0.61 17.80
N THR A 80 0.24 0.42 17.59
CA THR A 80 -0.14 1.64 16.87
C THR A 80 0.74 1.84 15.64
N TYR A 81 0.26 2.65 14.69
CA TYR A 81 1.04 3.06 13.53
C TYR A 81 1.11 4.57 13.36
N GLU A 82 2.10 4.98 12.59
CA GLU A 82 2.35 6.35 12.13
C GLU A 82 2.98 6.24 10.74
N ILE A 83 2.61 7.12 9.81
CA ILE A 83 3.25 7.15 8.49
C ILE A 83 3.75 8.56 8.17
N ASP A 84 5.02 8.63 7.79
CA ASP A 84 5.66 9.83 7.27
C ASP A 84 5.93 9.69 5.75
N GLU A 85 6.66 10.62 5.15
CA GLU A 85 6.94 10.60 3.70
C GLU A 85 7.74 9.37 3.23
N THR A 86 8.46 8.70 4.15
CA THR A 86 9.39 7.60 3.82
C THR A 86 9.04 6.29 4.50
N PHE A 87 8.49 6.35 5.72
CA PHE A 87 8.34 5.20 6.59
C PHE A 87 6.92 5.03 7.12
N LEU A 88 6.47 3.77 7.11
CA LEU A 88 5.45 3.28 8.02
C LEU A 88 6.16 2.83 9.30
N ILE A 89 5.73 3.38 10.43
CA ILE A 89 6.29 3.12 11.75
C ILE A 89 5.23 2.41 12.58
N GLU A 90 5.50 1.18 12.97
CA GLU A 90 4.63 0.41 13.86
C GLU A 90 5.27 0.37 15.26
N LYS A 91 4.48 0.61 16.29
CA LYS A 91 4.91 0.66 17.69
C LYS A 91 4.11 -0.36 18.49
N THR A 92 4.80 -1.32 19.07
CA THR A 92 4.20 -2.33 19.96
C THR A 92 4.63 -2.05 21.39
N TYR A 93 3.66 -1.77 22.26
CA TYR A 93 3.92 -1.65 23.70
C TYR A 93 3.81 -3.02 24.38
N TYR A 94 4.82 -3.38 25.18
CA TYR A 94 4.88 -4.61 25.96
C TYR A 94 4.74 -4.31 27.46
N PRO A 95 3.52 -4.38 28.03
CA PRO A 95 3.28 -3.98 29.42
C PRO A 95 4.06 -4.80 30.45
N SER A 96 4.40 -6.05 30.12
CA SER A 96 5.12 -6.96 31.02
C SER A 96 6.54 -6.51 31.34
N ILE A 97 7.15 -5.74 30.44
CA ILE A 97 8.52 -5.23 30.57
C ILE A 97 8.58 -3.70 30.48
N ASP A 98 7.45 -3.04 30.29
CA ASP A 98 7.31 -1.59 30.11
C ASP A 98 8.20 -1.03 28.98
N GLU A 99 8.26 -1.75 27.85
CA GLU A 99 9.07 -1.37 26.69
C GLU A 99 8.21 -1.15 25.45
N ILE A 100 8.72 -0.32 24.53
CA ILE A 100 8.14 -0.09 23.20
C ILE A 100 9.11 -0.64 22.17
N TRP A 101 8.63 -1.61 21.38
CA TRP A 101 9.30 -2.05 20.17
C TRP A 101 8.84 -1.19 19.00
N VAL A 102 9.78 -0.76 18.16
CA VAL A 102 9.51 0.12 17.01
C VAL A 102 10.01 -0.56 15.74
N GLU A 103 9.08 -0.82 14.83
CA GLU A 103 9.36 -1.34 13.50
C GLU A 103 9.20 -0.23 12.47
N LYS A 104 10.14 -0.15 11.54
CA LYS A 104 10.15 0.85 10.48
C LYS A 104 10.22 0.14 9.14
N TYR A 105 9.23 0.41 8.31
CA TYR A 105 9.12 -0.11 6.96
C TYR A 105 9.23 1.04 5.99
N ARG A 106 10.11 0.96 5.00
CA ARG A 106 9.89 1.76 3.79
C ARG A 106 8.63 1.23 3.13
N TYR A 107 7.75 2.13 2.71
CA TYR A 107 6.49 1.72 2.11
C TYR A 107 6.34 2.28 0.70
N GLN A 108 5.57 1.57 -0.11
CA GLN A 108 5.13 2.05 -1.41
C GLN A 108 3.72 1.53 -1.70
N PHE A 109 2.81 2.44 -1.99
CA PHE A 109 1.52 2.07 -2.57
C PHE A 109 1.70 1.78 -4.07
N LEU A 110 1.16 0.66 -4.50
CA LEU A 110 1.23 0.14 -5.87
C LEU A 110 -0.19 -0.09 -6.41
N ASP A 111 -0.31 -0.28 -7.72
CA ASP A 111 -1.55 -0.67 -8.41
C ASP A 111 -2.76 0.18 -7.98
N ASN A 112 -2.67 1.51 -8.09
CA ASN A 112 -3.71 2.45 -7.64
C ASN A 112 -4.12 2.24 -6.17
N ASN A 113 -3.11 2.10 -5.29
CA ASN A 113 -3.27 1.90 -3.85
C ASN A 113 -4.00 0.61 -3.45
N GLN A 114 -4.07 -0.37 -4.36
CA GLN A 114 -4.59 -1.71 -4.09
C GLN A 114 -3.52 -2.66 -3.55
N LYS A 115 -2.25 -2.30 -3.70
CA LYS A 115 -1.12 -3.04 -3.13
C LYS A 115 -0.24 -2.15 -2.28
N LEU A 116 0.37 -2.74 -1.27
CA LEU A 116 1.29 -2.10 -0.35
C LEU A 116 2.56 -2.95 -0.28
N ARG A 117 3.66 -2.38 -0.73
CA ARG A 117 5.00 -2.95 -0.52
C ARG A 117 5.57 -2.39 0.76
N LEU A 118 6.07 -3.28 1.62
CA LEU A 118 6.81 -2.93 2.83
C LEU A 118 8.21 -3.53 2.74
N ASP A 119 9.23 -2.70 2.99
CA ASP A 119 10.62 -3.12 3.06
C ASP A 119 11.21 -2.81 4.45
N GLN A 120 11.65 -3.84 5.18
CA GLN A 120 12.23 -3.74 6.53
C GLN A 120 13.73 -4.04 6.50
N THR A 121 14.51 -3.32 7.30
CA THR A 121 15.94 -3.67 7.47
C THR A 121 16.09 -4.79 8.52
N TYR A 122 16.99 -5.76 8.27
CA TYR A 122 17.36 -6.84 9.20
C TYR A 122 16.35 -7.98 9.40
N ALA A 123 15.41 -8.19 8.47
CA ALA A 123 14.56 -9.38 8.44
C ALA A 123 15.13 -10.47 7.51
N ILE A 124 14.77 -11.74 7.76
CA ILE A 124 15.12 -12.88 6.88
C ILE A 124 14.50 -12.71 5.49
N PHE A 125 13.25 -12.25 5.47
CA PHE A 125 12.55 -11.75 4.29
C PHE A 125 12.33 -10.26 4.51
N ASN A 126 13.07 -9.44 3.77
CA ASN A 126 13.10 -8.00 3.97
C ASN A 126 12.01 -7.25 3.19
N THR A 127 11.32 -7.92 2.27
CA THR A 127 10.23 -7.34 1.49
C THR A 127 8.96 -8.17 1.63
N SER A 128 7.83 -7.50 1.84
CA SER A 128 6.50 -8.10 1.80
C SER A 128 5.57 -7.26 0.92
N ILE A 129 4.70 -7.94 0.17
CA ILE A 129 3.64 -7.32 -0.62
C ILE A 129 2.32 -7.71 -0.01
N TYR A 130 1.49 -6.71 0.25
CA TYR A 130 0.13 -6.85 0.71
C TYR A 130 -0.82 -6.39 -0.39
N LYS A 131 -1.97 -7.05 -0.46
CA LYS A 131 -3.12 -6.61 -1.25
C LYS A 131 -4.23 -6.13 -0.32
N ARG A 132 -4.97 -5.13 -0.78
CA ARG A 132 -6.16 -4.66 -0.10
C ARG A 132 -7.29 -5.70 -0.22
N ILE A 133 -8.04 -5.90 0.86
CA ILE A 133 -9.22 -6.76 0.90
C ILE A 133 -10.44 -5.99 1.43
N ASN A 134 -11.65 -6.40 1.04
CA ASN A 134 -12.92 -5.78 1.46
C ASN A 134 -13.46 -6.43 2.75
#